data_AF-A0A8T7KGQ5-F1
#
_entry.id   AF-A0A8T7KGQ5-F1
#
_cell.length_a   1.000
_cell.length_b   1.000
_cell.length_c   1.000
_cell.angle_alpha   90.00
_cell.angle_beta   90.00
_cell.angle_gamma   90.00
#
_symmetry.space_group_name_H-M   'P 1'
#
loop_
_entity.id
_entity.type
_entity.pdbx_description
1 polymer ?
#
loop_
_entity_poly.entity_id
_entity_poly.type
_entity_poly.pdbx_seq_one_letter_code
_entity_poly.pdbx_strand_id
1 'polypeptide(L)'
;MSDRVLSTAAAREAIGAFQRIVTGPLLQQISELNAQGQILSEPNNWDGRLAAEFRAHWADTHTRLIGIQQALEELRRQVHQINQNIMQAGGNM
;
A
#
# COMPACT_ATOMS: atom_id res chain seq x y z
N MET A 1 28.39 9.46 -28.27
CA MET A 1 27.05 8.90 -28.07
C MET A 1 26.94 8.59 -26.59
N SER A 2 26.19 9.38 -25.82
CA SER A 2 26.10 9.18 -24.37
C SER A 2 25.32 7.92 -24.10
N ASP A 3 26.00 6.96 -23.49
CA ASP A 3 25.46 5.68 -23.06
C ASP A 3 24.24 5.94 -22.17
N ARG A 4 23.05 5.64 -22.67
CA ARG A 4 21.79 6.10 -22.06
C ARG A 4 21.53 5.23 -20.84
N VAL A 5 21.83 5.72 -19.64
CA VAL A 5 21.45 5.04 -18.39
C VAL A 5 19.93 5.01 -18.30
N LEU A 6 19.32 3.87 -18.65
CA LEU A 6 17.86 3.72 -18.73
C LEU A 6 17.16 3.66 -17.36
N SER A 7 17.89 3.27 -16.31
CA SER A 7 17.46 3.35 -14.92
C SER A 7 18.70 3.43 -14.05
N THR A 8 18.83 4.48 -13.24
CA THR A 8 19.94 4.64 -12.30
C THR A 8 19.90 3.57 -11.21
N ALA A 9 21.03 3.36 -10.52
CA ALA A 9 21.08 2.47 -9.36
C ALA A 9 20.09 2.90 -8.26
N ALA A 10 20.00 4.21 -8.01
CA ALA A 10 19.04 4.78 -7.06
C ALA A 10 17.60 4.47 -7.43
N ALA A 11 17.23 4.52 -8.71
CA ALA A 11 15.87 4.18 -9.17
C ALA A 11 15.55 2.69 -8.92
N ARG A 12 16.49 1.78 -9.21
CA ARG A 12 16.30 0.34 -8.98
C ARG A 12 16.13 0.03 -7.49
N GLU A 13 16.94 0.67 -6.65
CA GLU A 13 16.85 0.53 -5.20
C GLU A 13 15.51 1.04 -4.66
N ALA A 14 15.07 2.22 -5.10
CA ALA A 14 13.80 2.81 -4.71
C ALA A 14 12.61 1.93 -5.15
N ILE A 15 12.63 1.38 -6.36
CA ILE A 15 11.60 0.45 -6.85
C ILE A 15 11.54 -0.81 -5.98
N GLY A 16 12.70 -1.38 -5.65
CA GLY A 16 12.78 -2.56 -4.78
C GLY A 16 12.31 -2.27 -3.35
N ALA A 17 12.65 -1.10 -2.80
CA ALA A 17 12.15 -0.66 -1.50
C ALA A 17 10.62 -0.47 -1.52
N PHE A 18 10.09 0.24 -2.53
CA PHE A 18 8.67 0.47 -2.71
C PHE A 18 7.87 -0.83 -2.79
N GLN A 19 8.31 -1.77 -3.62
CA GLN A 19 7.68 -3.09 -3.74
C GLN A 19 7.63 -3.82 -2.40
N ARG A 20 8.74 -3.86 -1.65
CA ARG A 20 8.80 -4.51 -0.33
C ARG A 20 7.86 -3.88 0.70
N ILE A 21 7.81 -2.55 0.75
CA ILE A 21 6.97 -1.80 1.71
C ILE A 21 5.49 -2.10 1.45
N VAL A 22 5.07 -2.03 0.18
CA VAL A 22 3.67 -2.25 -0.22
C VAL A 22 3.25 -3.71 -0.04
N THR A 23 4.13 -4.70 -0.23
CA THR A 23 3.75 -6.12 -0.08
C THR A 23 3.79 -6.65 1.35
N GLY A 24 4.46 -5.96 2.28
CA GLY A 24 4.70 -6.48 3.62
C GLY A 24 4.24 -5.52 4.72
N PRO A 25 5.15 -4.66 5.25
CA PRO A 25 4.90 -3.92 6.49
C PRO A 25 3.62 -3.07 6.49
N LEU A 26 3.31 -2.43 5.36
CA LEU A 26 2.15 -1.54 5.29
C LEU A 26 0.83 -2.32 5.33
N LEU A 27 0.74 -3.44 4.60
CA LEU A 27 -0.46 -4.27 4.61
C LEU A 27 -0.70 -4.92 5.97
N GLN A 28 0.38 -5.35 6.63
CA GLN A 28 0.31 -5.88 7.99
C GLN A 28 -0.23 -4.82 8.97
N GLN A 29 0.31 -3.60 8.93
CA GLN A 29 -0.16 -2.50 9.80
C GLN A 29 -1.61 -2.12 9.52
N ILE A 30 -2.05 -2.08 8.26
CA ILE A 30 -3.47 -1.82 7.91
C ILE A 30 -4.36 -2.93 8.46
N SER A 31 -3.94 -4.19 8.34
CA SER A 31 -4.68 -5.34 8.89
C SER A 31 -4.75 -5.32 10.41
N GLU A 32 -3.65 -4.99 11.09
CA GLU A 32 -3.58 -4.86 12.55
C GLU A 32 -4.49 -3.74 13.05
N LEU A 33 -4.42 -2.57 12.40
CA LEU A 33 -5.31 -1.44 12.70
C LEU A 33 -6.77 -1.83 12.51
N ASN A 34 -7.08 -2.61 11.46
CA ASN A 34 -8.43 -3.09 11.22
C ASN A 34 -8.94 -4.00 12.35
N ALA A 35 -8.10 -4.94 12.80
CA ALA A 35 -8.45 -5.83 13.89
C ALA A 35 -8.78 -5.04 15.18
N GLN A 36 -7.98 -4.02 15.51
CA GLN A 36 -8.26 -3.17 16.68
C GLN A 36 -9.56 -2.36 16.50
N GLY A 37 -9.77 -1.78 15.32
CA GLY A 37 -10.99 -1.04 15.02
C GLY A 37 -12.25 -1.90 15.06
N GLN A 38 -12.16 -3.19 14.69
CA GLN A 38 -13.25 -4.16 14.84
C GLN A 38 -13.58 -4.43 16.30
N ILE A 39 -12.56 -4.70 17.14
CA ILE A 39 -12.75 -4.91 18.58
C ILE A 39 -13.43 -3.70 19.22
N LEU A 40 -13.00 -2.48 18.87
CA LEU A 40 -13.58 -1.23 19.35
C LEU A 40 -14.98 -0.95 18.77
N SER A 41 -15.33 -1.59 17.66
CA SER A 41 -16.65 -1.47 17.04
C SER A 41 -17.69 -2.44 17.62
N GLU A 42 -17.28 -3.37 18.48
CA GLU A 42 -18.20 -4.29 19.15
C GLU A 42 -18.81 -3.65 20.41
N PRO A 43 -20.15 -3.51 20.48
CA PRO A 43 -20.79 -2.93 21.67
C PRO A 43 -20.54 -3.71 22.96
N ASN A 44 -20.29 -5.02 22.87
CA ASN A 44 -19.96 -5.83 24.05
C ASN A 44 -18.59 -5.48 24.64
N ASN A 45 -17.67 -4.91 23.85
CA ASN A 45 -16.33 -4.54 24.28
C ASN A 45 -16.25 -3.05 24.64
N TRP A 46 -16.96 -2.19 23.90
CA TRP A 46 -16.97 -0.76 24.13
C TRP A 46 -18.32 -0.13 23.73
N ASP A 47 -19.09 0.31 24.72
CA ASP A 47 -20.41 0.92 24.52
C ASP A 47 -20.53 2.34 25.09
N GLY A 48 -21.57 3.05 24.65
CA GLY A 48 -21.89 4.43 25.00
C GLY A 48 -22.00 5.32 23.78
N ARG A 49 -22.52 6.54 23.99
CA ARG A 49 -22.79 7.50 22.89
C ARG A 49 -21.53 7.79 22.06
N LEU A 50 -20.40 8.05 22.71
CA LEU A 50 -19.13 8.35 22.03
C LEU A 50 -18.55 7.11 21.30
N ALA A 51 -18.78 5.90 21.82
CA ALA A 51 -18.38 4.67 21.14
C ALA A 51 -19.21 4.46 19.85
N ALA A 52 -20.49 4.83 19.87
CA ALA A 52 -21.33 4.85 18.66
C ALA A 52 -20.84 5.87 17.62
N GLU A 53 -20.40 7.06 18.05
CA GLU A 53 -19.78 8.05 17.17
C GLU A 53 -18.48 7.50 16.55
N PHE A 54 -17.61 6.87 17.36
CA PHE A 54 -16.42 6.18 16.86
C PHE A 54 -16.76 5.13 15.80
N ARG A 55 -17.76 4.27 16.03
CA ARG A 55 -18.18 3.23 15.07
C ARG A 55 -18.53 3.82 13.71
N ALA A 56 -19.24 4.94 13.68
CA ALA A 56 -19.60 5.62 12.44
C ALA A 56 -18.36 6.15 11.70
N HIS A 57 -17.42 6.79 12.43
CA HIS A 57 -16.17 7.28 11.85
C HIS A 57 -15.23 6.17 11.39
N TRP A 58 -15.18 5.07 12.15
CA TRP A 58 -14.37 3.91 11.85
C TRP A 58 -14.83 3.21 10.57
N ALA A 59 -16.13 3.06 10.36
CA ALA A 59 -16.67 2.46 9.14
C ALA A 59 -16.24 3.22 7.86
N ASP A 60 -16.29 4.55 7.88
CA ASP A 60 -15.80 5.39 6.78
C ASP A 60 -14.27 5.24 6.59
N THR A 61 -13.52 5.31 7.70
CA THR A 61 -12.07 5.20 7.68
C THR A 61 -11.60 3.84 7.15
N HIS A 62 -12.21 2.75 7.60
CA HIS A 62 -11.92 1.39 7.16
C HIS A 62 -12.14 1.22 5.65
N THR A 63 -13.23 1.79 5.12
CA THR A 63 -13.51 1.79 3.67
C THR A 63 -12.39 2.49 2.89
N ARG A 64 -11.90 3.63 3.39
CA ARG A 64 -10.77 4.35 2.77
C ARG A 64 -9.46 3.55 2.85
N LEU A 65 -9.20 2.88 3.98
CA LEU A 65 -8.00 2.04 4.15
C LEU A 65 -7.97 0.88 3.13
N ILE A 66 -9.11 0.23 2.90
CA ILE A 66 -9.24 -0.79 1.85
C ILE A 66 -8.95 -0.19 0.47
N GLY A 67 -9.52 0.98 0.17
CA GLY A 67 -9.27 1.69 -1.10
C GLY A 67 -7.79 2.02 -1.29
N ILE A 68 -7.11 2.49 -0.24
CA ILE A 68 -5.66 2.76 -0.25
C ILE A 68 -4.87 1.49 -0.51
N GLN A 69 -5.20 0.38 0.17
CA GLN A 69 -4.56 -0.91 -0.05
C GLN A 69 -4.66 -1.35 -1.53
N GLN A 70 -5.85 -1.24 -2.12
CA GLN A 70 -6.06 -1.57 -3.54
C GLN A 70 -5.27 -0.65 -4.47
N ALA A 71 -5.29 0.66 -4.21
CA ALA A 71 -4.56 1.64 -5.02
C ALA A 71 -3.05 1.43 -4.99
N LEU A 72 -2.49 1.09 -3.82
CA LEU A 72 -1.07 0.80 -3.66
C LEU A 72 -0.66 -0.50 -4.35
N GLU A 73 -1.51 -1.53 -4.28
CA GLU A 73 -1.27 -2.79 -4.98
C GLU A 73 -1.29 -2.59 -6.51
N GLU A 74 -2.22 -1.78 -7.02
CA GLU A 74 -2.26 -1.42 -8.43
C GLU A 74 -1.00 -0.63 -8.84
N LEU A 75 -0.61 0.38 -8.05
CA LEU A 75 0.60 1.15 -8.29
C LEU A 75 1.86 0.27 -8.29
N ARG A 76 1.94 -0.71 -7.38
CA ARG A 76 3.02 -1.71 -7.34
C ARG A 76 3.11 -2.49 -8.64
N ARG A 77 1.98 -2.98 -9.17
CA ARG A 77 1.94 -3.69 -10.46
C ARG A 77 2.43 -2.81 -11.61
N GLN A 78 1.97 -1.56 -11.66
CA GLN A 78 2.38 -0.59 -12.68
C GLN A 78 3.89 -0.30 -12.62
N VAL A 79 4.43 -0.03 -11.42
CA VAL A 79 5.87 0.20 -11.22
C VAL A 79 6.69 -1.01 -11.67
N HIS A 80 6.24 -2.23 -11.35
CA HIS A 80 6.90 -3.45 -11.80
C HIS A 80 6.92 -3.57 -13.33
N GLN A 81 5.78 -3.35 -13.99
CA GLN A 81 5.66 -3.41 -15.44
C GLN A 81 6.52 -2.34 -16.13
N ILE A 82 6.49 -1.10 -15.64
CA ILE A 82 7.32 -0.01 -16.17
C ILE A 82 8.80 -0.37 -16.09
N ASN A 83 9.24 -0.89 -14.93
CA ASN A 83 10.63 -1.29 -14.75
C ASN A 83 11.04 -2.43 -15.68
N GLN A 84 10.18 -3.44 -15.88
CA GLN A 84 10.42 -4.52 -16.84
C GLN A 84 10.55 -4.00 -18.28
N ASN A 85 9.65 -3.11 -18.70
CA ASN A 85 9.68 -2.52 -20.05
C ASN A 85 10.97 -1.71 -20.28
N ILE A 86 11.41 -0.94 -19.28
CA ILE A 86 12.67 -0.17 -19.33
C ILE A 86 13.88 -1.11 -19.47
N MET A 87 13.91 -2.20 -18.69
CA MET A 87 15.01 -3.18 -18.74
C MET A 87 15.05 -3.94 -20.07
N GLN A 88 13.89 -4.35 -20.60
CA GLN A 88 13.80 -5.04 -21.91
C GLN A 88 14.22 -4.13 -23.06
N ALA A 89 13.78 -2.87 -23.07
CA ALA A 89 14.19 -1.88 -24.07
C ALA A 89 15.70 -1.59 -24.04
N GLY A 90 16.36 -1.86 -22.90
CA GLY A 90 17.81 -1.74 -22.75
C GLY A 90 18.61 -3.01 -23.03
N GLY A 91 17.98 -4.19 -23.05
CA GLY A 91 18.64 -5.48 -23.24
C GLY A 91 18.61 -6.02 -24.67
N ASN A 92 17.93 -5.32 -25.60
CA ASN A 92 17.70 -5.77 -26.97
C ASN A 92 18.64 -5.09 -28.00
N MET A 93 19.87 -4.74 -27.60
CA MET A 93 20.95 -4.26 -28.47
C MET A 93 22.27 -4.92 -28.11
#